data_AF-A0A7J3XWH4-F1
#
_entry.id   AF-A0A7J3XWH4-F1
#
_cell.length_a   1.000
_cell.length_b   1.000
_cell.length_c   1.000
_cell.angle_alpha   90.00
_cell.angle_beta   90.00
_cell.angle_gamma   90.00
#
_symmetry.space_group_name_H-M   'P 1'
#
loop_
_entity.id
_entity.type
_entity.pdbx_description
1 polymer ?
#
loop_
_entity_poly.entity_id
_entity_poly.type
_entity_poly.pdbx_seq_one_letter_code
_entity_poly.pdbx_strand_id
1 'polypeptide(L)'
;IVATSITLNFGGSGGLFVPSLYVGGALGLIYAQILNLEPPVLCVMLAMAAVLAATNKTLLTSITLVAETVGPSFIIPTVVSAAVSYLLTGNRSFYRSQLLNKSSPKLGV
;
A
#
# COMPACT_ATOMS: atom_id res chain seq x y z
N ILE A 1 3.65 -11.24 -6.30
CA ILE A 1 5.00 -10.82 -5.80
C ILE A 1 6.09 -11.34 -6.74
N VAL A 2 6.34 -12.66 -6.81
CA VAL A 2 7.43 -13.23 -7.65
C VAL A 2 7.37 -12.77 -9.12
N ALA A 3 6.21 -12.90 -9.78
CA ALA A 3 6.05 -12.46 -11.17
C ALA A 3 6.37 -10.97 -11.35
N THR A 4 5.83 -10.11 -10.47
CA THR A 4 6.10 -8.65 -10.48
C THR A 4 7.59 -8.34 -10.28
N SER A 5 8.25 -9.05 -9.36
CA SER A 5 9.69 -8.90 -9.13
C SER A 5 10.48 -9.29 -10.37
N ILE A 6 10.13 -10.40 -11.04
CA ILE A 6 10.78 -10.80 -12.30
C ILE A 6 10.58 -9.72 -13.36
N THR A 7 9.33 -9.30 -13.63
CA THR A 7 9.05 -8.27 -14.64
C THR A 7 9.85 -6.98 -14.42
N LEU A 8 9.95 -6.50 -13.17
CA LEU A 8 10.68 -5.28 -12.86
C LEU A 8 12.20 -5.45 -13.03
N ASN A 9 12.75 -6.60 -12.63
CA ASN A 9 14.19 -6.88 -12.81
C ASN A 9 14.58 -7.06 -14.28
N PHE A 10 13.66 -7.49 -15.13
CA PHE A 10 13.87 -7.59 -16.59
C PHE A 10 13.65 -6.25 -17.33
N GLY A 11 13.51 -5.14 -16.60
CA GLY A 11 13.37 -3.81 -17.19
C GLY A 11 11.97 -3.49 -17.71
N GLY A 12 10.95 -4.24 -17.28
CA GLY A 12 9.55 -3.94 -17.60
C GLY A 12 9.13 -2.58 -17.05
N SER A 13 8.66 -1.69 -17.92
CA SER A 13 8.08 -0.40 -17.55
C SER A 13 6.63 -0.62 -17.10
N GLY A 14 6.45 -0.98 -15.83
CA GLY A 14 5.15 -1.14 -15.19
C GLY A 14 5.23 -0.67 -13.75
N GLY A 15 4.32 0.22 -13.34
CA GLY A 15 4.29 0.73 -11.97
C GLY A 15 4.01 -0.37 -10.94
N LEU A 16 4.51 -0.20 -9.70
CA LEU A 16 4.26 -1.12 -8.58
C LEU A 16 2.92 -0.89 -7.88
N PHE A 17 2.14 0.08 -8.36
CA PHE A 17 0.88 0.51 -7.76
C PHE A 17 -0.20 -0.59 -7.74
N VAL A 18 -0.59 -1.10 -8.92
CA VAL A 18 -1.63 -2.14 -9.04
C VAL A 18 -1.20 -3.46 -8.37
N PRO A 19 0.04 -3.94 -8.55
CA PRO A 19 0.51 -5.12 -7.83
C PRO A 19 0.41 -4.99 -6.30
N SER A 20 0.68 -3.79 -5.75
CA SER A 20 0.59 -3.55 -4.31
C SER A 20 -0.85 -3.59 -3.81
N LEU A 21 -1.79 -3.00 -4.55
CA LEU A 21 -3.23 -3.09 -4.26
C LEU A 21 -3.71 -4.55 -4.29
N TYR A 22 -3.32 -5.31 -5.31
CA TYR A 22 -3.71 -6.72 -5.43
C TYR A 22 -3.19 -7.55 -4.26
N VAL A 23 -1.91 -7.38 -3.90
CA VAL A 23 -1.31 -8.09 -2.75
C VAL A 23 -2.04 -7.73 -1.45
N GLY A 24 -2.30 -6.44 -1.20
CA GLY A 24 -3.05 -6.00 -0.02
C GLY A 24 -4.46 -6.57 0.03
N GLY A 25 -5.20 -6.50 -1.08
CA GLY A 25 -6.57 -7.02 -1.15
C GLY A 25 -6.65 -8.54 -0.96
N ALA A 26 -5.73 -9.29 -1.58
CA ALA A 26 -5.66 -10.74 -1.41
C ALA A 26 -5.32 -11.12 0.03
N LEU A 27 -4.34 -10.46 0.66
CA LEU A 27 -3.99 -10.70 2.06
C LEU A 27 -5.16 -10.35 3.00
N GLY A 28 -5.85 -9.23 2.76
CA GLY A 28 -7.02 -8.83 3.53
C GLY A 28 -8.18 -9.81 3.42
N LEU A 29 -8.42 -10.37 2.24
CA LEU A 29 -9.45 -11.40 2.04
C LEU A 29 -9.10 -12.69 2.76
N ILE A 30 -7.85 -13.16 2.63
CA ILE A 30 -7.37 -14.35 3.33
C ILE A 30 -7.47 -14.14 4.85
N TYR A 31 -7.09 -12.96 5.34
CA TYR A 31 -7.20 -12.61 6.76
C TYR A 31 -8.65 -12.63 7.25
N ALA A 32 -9.58 -12.08 6.47
CA ALA A 32 -11.01 -12.14 6.80
C ALA A 32 -11.54 -13.57 6.83
N GLN A 33 -11.13 -14.41 5.88
CA GLN A 33 -11.57 -15.81 5.80
C GLN A 33 -11.04 -16.65 6.98
N ILE A 34 -9.76 -16.50 7.35
CA ILE A 34 -9.16 -17.24 8.45
C ILE A 34 -9.86 -16.91 9.78
N LEU A 35 -10.20 -15.64 9.99
CA LEU A 35 -10.82 -15.16 11.22
C LEU A 35 -12.35 -15.13 11.18
N ASN A 36 -12.96 -15.54 10.06
CA ASN A 36 -14.41 -15.45 9.81
C ASN A 36 -14.98 -14.05 10.11
N LEU A 37 -14.30 -13.00 9.65
CA LEU A 37 -14.69 -11.60 9.85
C LEU A 37 -15.65 -11.14 8.76
N GLU A 38 -16.79 -10.57 9.16
CA GLU A 38 -17.77 -9.97 8.26
C GLU A 38 -17.98 -8.47 8.58
N PRO A 39 -18.13 -7.60 7.55
CA PRO A 39 -18.00 -7.90 6.13
C PRO A 39 -16.52 -8.05 5.71
N PRO A 40 -16.16 -9.01 4.85
CA PRO A 40 -14.77 -9.23 4.42
C PRO A 40 -14.16 -8.01 3.70
N VAL A 41 -15.03 -7.16 3.12
CA VAL A 41 -14.68 -5.90 2.47
C VAL A 41 -13.91 -4.97 3.39
N LEU A 42 -14.21 -4.97 4.70
CA LEU A 42 -13.48 -4.18 5.69
C LEU A 42 -11.99 -4.54 5.70
N CYS A 43 -11.67 -5.82 5.90
CA CYS A 43 -10.28 -6.29 5.98
C CYS A 43 -9.54 -6.08 4.65
N VAL A 44 -10.21 -6.30 3.52
CA VAL A 44 -9.67 -6.04 2.18
C VAL A 44 -9.29 -4.56 2.04
N MET A 45 -10.21 -3.64 2.39
CA MET A 45 -9.99 -2.20 2.33
C MET A 45 -8.82 -1.76 3.23
N LEU A 46 -8.79 -2.24 4.48
CA LEU A 46 -7.71 -1.95 5.44
C LEU A 46 -6.34 -2.41 4.91
N ALA A 47 -6.27 -3.62 4.36
CA ALA A 47 -5.02 -4.21 3.89
C ALA A 47 -4.54 -3.56 2.58
N MET A 48 -5.45 -3.21 1.65
CA MET A 48 -5.10 -2.46 0.44
C MET A 48 -4.46 -1.11 0.77
N ALA A 49 -5.08 -0.33 1.67
CA ALA A 49 -4.55 0.97 2.06
C ALA A 49 -3.24 0.85 2.85
N ALA A 50 -3.14 -0.15 3.73
CA ALA A 50 -1.95 -0.38 4.55
C ALA A 50 -0.73 -0.77 3.72
N VAL A 51 -0.88 -1.68 2.76
CA VAL A 51 0.22 -2.07 1.88
C VAL A 51 0.65 -0.89 1.02
N LEU A 52 -0.31 -0.18 0.41
CA LEU A 52 0.01 0.95 -0.46
C LEU A 52 0.68 2.12 0.28
N ALA A 53 0.21 2.43 1.49
CA ALA A 53 0.79 3.49 2.32
C ALA A 53 2.22 3.14 2.76
N ALA A 54 2.47 1.87 3.12
CA ALA A 54 3.79 1.38 3.48
C ALA A 54 4.77 1.43 2.31
N THR A 55 4.40 0.87 1.15
CA THR A 55 5.33 0.69 0.03
C THR A 55 5.68 2.00 -0.66
N ASN A 56 4.70 2.88 -0.85
CA ASN A 56 4.88 4.13 -1.59
C ASN A 56 5.21 5.32 -0.69
N LYS A 57 5.16 5.13 0.63
CA LYS A 57 5.34 6.20 1.60
C LYS A 57 4.44 7.41 1.34
N THR A 58 3.17 7.14 1.00
CA THR A 58 2.12 8.15 0.78
C THR A 58 0.88 7.80 1.61
N LEU A 59 0.76 8.38 2.80
CA LEU A 59 -0.33 8.03 3.73
C LEU A 59 -1.71 8.49 3.23
N LEU A 60 -1.90 9.80 3.04
CA LEU A 60 -3.20 10.36 2.67
C LEU A 60 -3.68 9.87 1.31
N THR A 61 -2.79 9.86 0.31
CA THR A 61 -3.12 9.40 -1.05
C THR A 61 -3.59 7.95 -1.07
N SER A 62 -2.98 7.08 -0.27
CA SER A 62 -3.37 5.67 -0.23
C SER A 62 -4.74 5.47 0.40
N ILE A 63 -5.04 6.22 1.46
CA ILE A 63 -6.34 6.18 2.14
C ILE A 63 -7.44 6.70 1.22
N THR A 64 -7.26 7.87 0.61
CA THR A 64 -8.29 8.47 -0.25
C THR A 64 -8.56 7.63 -1.48
N LEU A 65 -7.52 7.12 -2.13
CA LEU A 65 -7.68 6.20 -3.27
C LEU A 65 -8.53 4.97 -2.90
N VAL A 66 -8.20 4.32 -1.79
CA VAL A 66 -8.93 3.11 -1.38
C VAL A 66 -10.38 3.45 -0.97
N ALA A 67 -10.58 4.61 -0.34
CA ALA A 67 -11.92 5.13 -0.03
C ALA A 67 -12.76 5.40 -1.28
N GLU A 68 -12.18 5.97 -2.33
CA GLU A 68 -12.90 6.23 -3.59
C GLU A 68 -13.19 4.94 -4.38
N THR A 69 -12.34 3.92 -4.26
CA THR A 69 -12.50 2.66 -5.02
C THR A 69 -13.47 1.67 -4.36
N VAL A 70 -13.48 1.58 -3.02
CA VAL A 70 -14.35 0.64 -2.28
C VAL A 70 -15.58 1.33 -1.67
N GLY A 71 -15.47 2.63 -1.39
CA GLY A 71 -16.50 3.43 -0.72
C GLY A 71 -16.04 3.93 0.66
N PRO A 72 -16.71 4.97 1.19
CA PRO A 72 -16.27 5.67 2.41
C PRO A 72 -16.64 4.97 3.73
N SER A 73 -17.39 3.86 3.68
CA SER A 73 -18.05 3.26 4.84
C SER A 73 -17.11 2.79 5.96
N PHE A 74 -15.80 2.66 5.69
CA PHE A 74 -14.81 2.21 6.67
C PHE A 74 -13.50 3.03 6.65
N ILE A 75 -13.58 4.33 6.37
CA ILE A 75 -12.38 5.19 6.30
C ILE A 75 -11.63 5.25 7.64
N ILE A 76 -12.32 5.41 8.76
CA ILE A 76 -11.68 5.55 10.09
C ILE A 76 -10.74 4.38 10.43
N PRO A 77 -11.18 3.11 10.39
CA PRO A 77 -10.28 1.98 10.65
C PRO A 77 -9.20 1.83 9.57
N THR A 78 -9.49 2.22 8.33
CA THR A 78 -8.52 2.23 7.22
C THR A 78 -7.38 3.21 7.48
N VAL A 79 -7.67 4.41 7.99
CA VAL A 79 -6.66 5.42 8.37
C VAL A 79 -5.72 4.87 9.43
N VAL A 80 -6.25 4.22 10.46
CA VAL A 80 -5.45 3.65 11.56
C VAL A 80 -4.54 2.55 11.02
N SER A 81 -5.09 1.61 10.24
CA SER A 81 -4.32 0.53 9.60
C SER A 81 -3.18 1.08 8.73
N ALA A 82 -3.50 2.06 7.88
CA ALA A 82 -2.52 2.69 6.99
C ALA A 82 -1.44 3.46 7.76
N ALA A 83 -1.80 4.18 8.82
CA ALA A 83 -0.85 4.91 9.65
C ALA A 83 0.12 3.97 10.37
N VAL A 84 -0.38 2.88 10.96
CA VAL A 84 0.46 1.88 11.63
C VAL A 84 1.44 1.26 10.64
N SER A 85 0.94 0.79 9.49
CA SER A 85 1.78 0.18 8.44
C SER A 85 2.84 1.15 7.89
N TYR A 86 2.44 2.41 7.68
CA TYR A 86 3.34 3.49 7.25
C TYR A 86 4.49 3.69 8.25
N LEU A 87 4.17 3.79 9.55
CA LEU A 87 5.17 4.02 10.60
C LEU A 87 6.12 2.82 10.75
N LEU A 88 5.59 1.59 10.75
CA LEU A 88 6.39 0.37 10.87
C LEU A 88 7.39 0.19 9.73
N THR A 89 7.03 0.64 8.52
CA THR A 89 7.93 0.55 7.35
C THR A 89 9.12 1.53 7.43
N GLY A 90 9.10 2.51 8.35
CA GLY A 90 10.25 3.36 8.65
C GLY A 90 10.64 4.28 7.48
N ASN A 91 11.86 4.16 6.94
CA ASN A 91 12.34 4.97 5.82
C ASN A 91 12.47 4.19 4.50
N ARG A 92 11.85 3.01 4.42
CA ARG A 92 11.86 2.19 3.21
C ARG A 92 10.70 2.61 2.30
N SER A 93 10.99 2.77 1.02
CA SER A 93 10.02 3.01 -0.06
C SER A 93 10.48 2.23 -1.28
N PHE A 94 9.54 1.85 -2.16
CA PHE A 94 9.85 1.34 -3.48
C PHE A 94 10.54 2.37 -4.38
N TYR A 95 10.28 3.65 -4.14
CA TYR A 95 10.87 4.72 -4.92
C TYR A 95 12.15 5.21 -4.25
N ARG A 96 13.29 4.70 -4.73
CA ARG A 96 14.61 5.06 -4.17
C ARG A 96 14.94 6.56 -4.33
N SER A 97 14.35 7.22 -5.33
CA SER A 97 14.48 8.66 -5.57
C SER A 97 13.54 9.52 -4.72
N GLN A 98 12.62 8.91 -3.95
CA GLN A 98 11.70 9.65 -3.11
C GLN A 98 12.44 10.30 -1.95
N LEU A 99 12.40 11.62 -1.90
CA LEU A 99 13.04 12.39 -0.83
C LEU A 99 12.16 12.33 0.41
N LEU A 100 12.74 11.90 1.53
CA LEU A 100 12.08 11.89 2.84
C LEU A 100 12.08 13.28 3.48
N ASN A 101 13.02 14.15 3.10
CA ASN A 101 13.14 15.50 3.61
C ASN A 101 13.61 16.43 2.48
N LYS A 102 13.16 17.69 2.45
CA LYS A 102 13.55 18.68 1.43
C LYS A 102 15.06 18.98 1.44
N SER A 103 15.73 18.70 2.56
CA SER A 103 17.16 18.95 2.79
C SER A 103 18.10 17.85 2.29
N SER A 104 17.60 16.70 1.84
CA SER A 104 18.48 15.65 1.29
C SER A 104 19.06 16.12 -0.05
N PRO A 105 20.39 15.99 -0.28
CA PRO A 105 21.02 16.41 -1.52
C PRO A 105 20.32 15.72 -2.69
N LYS A 106 19.91 16.47 -3.69
CA LYS A 106 19.40 15.92 -4.94
C LYS A 106 20.55 15.09 -5.52
N LEU A 107 20.43 13.76 -5.52
CA LEU A 107 21.36 12.93 -6.28
C LEU A 107 21.17 13.34 -7.74
N GLY A 108 22.16 14.05 -8.27
CA GLY A 108 22.27 14.31 -9.69
C GLY A 108 22.40 12.97 -10.39
N VAL A 109 21.40 12.68 -11.23
CA VAL A 109 21.52 11.78 -12.37
C VAL A 109 21.23 12.63 -13.58
#